data_AF-M6PXV7-F1
#
_entry.id   AF-M6PXV7-F1
#
_cell.length_a   1.000
_cell.length_b   1.000
_cell.length_c   1.000
_cell.angle_alpha   90.00
_cell.angle_beta   90.00
_cell.angle_gamma   90.00
#
_symmetry.space_group_name_H-M   'P 1'
#
loop_
_entity.id
_entity.type
_entity.pdbx_description
1 polymer ?
#
loop_
_entity_poly.entity_id
_entity_poly.type
_entity_poly.pdbx_seq_one_letter_code
_entity_poly.pdbx_strand_id
1 'polypeptide(L)' 'MATPDLEIKNVTRELMEVQKALNVFREKQKNQESVDEAAVEFVTKADLVIQRAEKNEIFLTDDQKRRIRNNLLKIRASLS' A
#
# COMPACT_ATOMS: atom_id res chain seq x y z
N MET A 1 4.09 -26.46 3.34
CA MET A 1 3.14 -25.85 2.39
C MET A 1 2.33 -24.83 3.16
N ALA A 2 2.39 -23.54 2.80
CA ALA A 2 1.43 -22.58 3.33
C ALA A 2 0.04 -22.97 2.80
N THR A 3 -0.96 -23.05 3.67
CA THR A 3 -2.32 -23.32 3.23
C THR A 3 -2.89 -22.06 2.55
N PRO A 4 -3.73 -22.21 1.50
CA PRO A 4 -4.33 -21.07 0.80
C PRO A 4 -5.01 -20.05 1.74
N ASP A 5 -5.60 -20.51 2.83
CA ASP A 5 -6.21 -19.66 3.86
C ASP A 5 -5.21 -18.76 4.60
N LEU A 6 -3.98 -19.22 4.80
CA LEU A 6 -2.92 -18.42 5.42
C LEU A 6 -2.43 -17.34 4.46
N GLU A 7 -2.30 -17.67 3.17
CA GLU A 7 -1.92 -16.71 2.14
C GLU A 7 -2.99 -15.63 1.96
N ILE A 8 -4.28 -16.00 1.89
CA ILE A 8 -5.39 -15.03 1.81
C ILE A 8 -5.40 -14.10 3.02
N LYS A 9 -5.21 -14.63 4.24
CA LYS A 9 -5.13 -13.81 5.46
C LYS A 9 -3.93 -12.87 5.46
N ASN A 10 -2.77 -13.33 4.98
CA ASN A 10 -1.56 -12.51 4.90
C ASN A 10 -1.71 -11.39 3.86
N VAL A 11 -2.24 -11.69 2.67
CA VAL A 11 -2.54 -10.70 1.63
C VAL A 11 -3.55 -9.67 2.13
N THR A 12 -4.61 -10.13 2.81
CA THR A 12 -5.62 -9.23 3.38
C THR A 12 -4.99 -8.28 4.40
N ARG A 13 -4.13 -8.79 5.29
CA ARG A 13 -3.43 -7.98 6.29
C ARG A 13 -2.53 -6.93 5.62
N GLU A 14 -1.77 -7.33 4.60
CA GLU A 14 -0.89 -6.42 3.87
C GLU A 14 -1.65 -5.30 3.16
N LEU A 15 -2.77 -5.63 2.52
CA LEU A 15 -3.64 -4.63 1.90
C LEU A 15 -4.30 -3.70 2.93
N MET A 16 -4.68 -4.22 4.10
CA MET A 16 -5.20 -3.41 5.21
C MET A 16 -4.16 -2.41 5.73
N GLU A 17 -2.89 -2.83 5.87
CA GLU A 17 -1.80 -1.94 6.31
C GLU A 17 -1.52 -0.83 5.28
N VAL A 18 -1.53 -1.15 3.98
CA VAL A 18 -1.42 -0.15 2.91
C VAL A 18 -2.60 0.83 2.96
N GLN A 19 -3.82 0.33 3.13
CA GLN A 19 -5.01 1.17 3.21
C GLN A 19 -5.00 2.07 4.45
N LYS A 20 -4.51 1.58 5.59
CA LYS A 20 -4.36 2.36 6.82
C LYS A 20 -3.37 3.51 6.64
N ALA A 21 -2.20 3.24 6.06
CA ALA A 21 -1.21 4.29 5.77
C ALA A 21 -1.76 5.34 4.80
N LEU A 22 -2.53 4.92 3.78
CA LEU A 22 -3.21 5.82 2.85
C LEU A 22 -4.23 6.71 3.56
N ASN A 23 -4.98 6.17 4.53
CA ASN A 23 -5.96 6.93 5.29
C ASN A 23 -5.27 7.98 6.16
N VAL A 24 -4.20 7.62 6.87
CA VAL A 24 -3.40 8.57 7.68
C VAL A 24 -2.87 9.71 6.81
N PHE A 25 -2.30 9.40 5.65
CA PHE A 25 -1.85 10.42 4.71
C PHE A 25 -2.97 11.41 4.32
N ARG A 26 -4.15 10.88 3.97
CA ARG A 26 -5.32 11.70 3.58
C ARG A 26 -5.84 12.55 4.72
N GLU A 27 -5.85 12.03 5.95
CA GLU A 27 -6.26 12.77 7.14
C GLU A 27 -5.30 13.93 7.43
N LYS A 28 -3.99 13.67 7.42
CA LYS A 28 -2.99 14.73 7.60
C LYS A 28 -3.08 15.81 6.52
N GLN A 29 -3.26 15.40 5.26
CA GLN A 29 -3.45 16.32 4.15
C GLN A 29 -4.70 17.20 4.33
N LYS A 30 -5.82 16.60 4.76
CA LYS A 30 -7.06 17.32 5.05
C LYS A 30 -6.90 18.31 6.20
N ASN A 31 -6.12 17.95 7.21
CA ASN A 31 -5.86 18.77 8.39
C ASN A 31 -4.75 19.82 8.18
N GLN A 32 -4.14 19.88 6.99
CA GLN A 32 -2.98 20.73 6.70
C GLN A 32 -1.78 20.45 7.63
N GLU A 33 -1.64 19.21 8.09
CA GLU A 33 -0.50 18.72 8.86
C GLU A 33 0.65 18.31 7.92
N SER A 34 1.88 18.22 8.43
CA SER A 34 2.99 17.64 7.66
C SER A 34 2.67 16.18 7.31
N VAL A 35 2.69 15.90 6.01
CA VAL A 35 2.37 14.58 5.46
C VAL A 35 3.62 13.72 5.22
N ASP A 36 4.82 14.27 5.41
CA ASP A 36 6.09 13.66 4.95
C ASP A 36 6.28 12.24 5.47
N GLU A 37 6.15 12.06 6.79
CA GLU A 37 6.28 10.76 7.44
C GLU A 37 5.19 9.77 7.00
N ALA A 38 3.94 10.23 6.91
CA ALA A 38 2.80 9.40 6.49
C ALA A 38 2.92 8.98 5.01
N ALA A 39 3.47 9.87 4.18
CA ALA A 39 3.71 9.61 2.77
C ALA A 39 4.85 8.61 2.59
N VAL A 40 5.95 8.74 3.33
CA VAL A 40 7.05 7.76 3.35
C VAL A 40 6.55 6.39 3.81
N GLU A 41 5.74 6.33 4.88
CA GLU A 41 5.18 5.08 5.37
C GLU A 41 4.28 4.41 4.32
N PHE A 42 3.38 5.18 3.71
CA PHE A 42 2.51 4.67 2.64
C PHE A 42 3.33 4.15 1.46
N VAL A 43 4.29 4.95 0.97
CA VAL A 43 5.11 4.57 -0.18
C VAL A 43 5.88 3.29 0.11
N THR A 44 6.50 3.18 1.29
CA THR A 44 7.27 2.00 1.69
C THR A 44 6.40 0.74 1.74
N LYS A 45 5.23 0.80 2.38
CA LYS A 45 4.32 -0.34 2.50
C LYS A 45 3.75 -0.76 1.14
N ALA A 46 3.33 0.21 0.33
CA ALA A 46 2.77 -0.05 -0.99
C ALA A 46 3.82 -0.62 -1.96
N ASP A 47 5.05 -0.12 -1.93
CA ASP A 47 6.13 -0.63 -2.78
C ASP A 47 6.50 -2.07 -2.42
N LEU A 48 6.61 -2.39 -1.12
CA LEU A 48 6.86 -3.75 -0.64
C LEU A 48 5.79 -4.73 -1.12
N VAL A 49 4.50 -4.38 -0.98
CA VAL A 49 3.40 -5.24 -1.43
C VAL A 49 3.45 -5.48 -2.94
N ILE A 50 3.78 -4.46 -3.74
CA ILE A 50 3.97 -4.63 -5.18
C ILE A 50 5.16 -5.54 -5.50
N GLN A 51 6.31 -5.33 -4.87
CA GLN A 51 7.50 -6.17 -5.09
C GLN A 51 7.24 -7.64 -4.77
N ARG A 52 6.55 -7.92 -3.66
CA ARG A 52 6.17 -9.29 -3.28
C ARG A 52 5.20 -9.92 -4.27
N ALA A 53 4.26 -9.12 -4.80
CA ALA A 53 3.34 -9.58 -5.83
C ALA A 53 4.03 -9.82 -7.19
N GLU A 54 5.10 -9.10 -7.50
CA GLU A 54 5.92 -9.29 -8.70
C GLU A 54 6.84 -10.51 -8.59
N LYS A 55 7.28 -10.85 -7.36
CA LYS A 55 8.05 -12.06 -7.06
C LYS A 55 7.20 -13.33 -6.92
N ASN A 56 5.87 -13.24 -7.13
CA ASN A 56 4.92 -14.32 -6.88
C ASN A 56 4.92 -14.83 -5.42
N GLU A 57 5.34 -14.00 -4.47
CA GLU A 57 5.27 -14.33 -3.03
C GLU A 57 3.86 -14.10 -2.47
N ILE A 58 3.09 -13.24 -3.14
CA ILE A 58 1.67 -13.01 -2.86
C ILE A 58 0.88 -12.92 -4.17
N PHE A 59 -0.38 -13.33 -4.13
CA PHE A 59 -1.30 -13.18 -5.25
C PHE A 59 -2.21 -11.97 -5.03
N LEU A 60 -2.02 -10.95 -5.86
CA LEU A 60 -2.92 -9.81 -5.98
C LEU A 60 -3.64 -9.87 -7.32
N THR A 61 -4.90 -9.47 -7.35
CA THR A 61 -5.62 -9.24 -8.60
C THR A 61 -5.01 -8.05 -9.35
N ASP A 62 -5.20 -8.01 -10.68
CA ASP A 62 -4.71 -6.92 -11.50
C ASP A 62 -5.31 -5.56 -11.08
N ASP A 63 -6.57 -5.54 -10.63
CA ASP A 63 -7.19 -4.34 -10.09
C ASP A 63 -6.51 -3.86 -8.80
N GLN A 64 -6.20 -4.78 -7.88
CA GLN A 64 -5.47 -4.45 -6.64
C GLN A 64 -4.09 -3.86 -6.96
N LYS A 65 -3.33 -4.50 -7.86
CA LYS A 65 -2.02 -3.97 -8.31
C LYS A 65 -2.16 -2.59 -8.92
N ARG A 66 -3.15 -2.38 -9.80
CA ARG A 66 -3.42 -1.08 -10.45
C ARG A 66 -3.76 0.01 -9.44
N ARG A 67 -4.62 -0.27 -8.46
CA ARG A 67 -5.03 0.69 -7.43
C ARG A 67 -3.86 1.10 -6.54
N ILE A 68 -3.02 0.17 -6.13
CA ILE A 68 -1.84 0.47 -5.31
C ILE A 68 -0.86 1.37 -6.09
N ARG A 69 -0.53 1.00 -7.34
CA ARG A 69 0.36 1.79 -8.21
C ARG A 69 -0.16 3.21 -8.46
N ASN A 70 -1.47 3.36 -8.70
CA ASN A 70 -2.07 4.68 -8.90
C ASN A 70 -1.97 5.57 -7.64
N ASN A 71 -2.15 5.02 -6.44
CA ASN A 71 -1.98 5.79 -5.21
C ASN A 71 -0.50 6.14 -4.97
N LEU A 72 0.42 5.23 -5.28
CA LEU A 72 1.87 5.50 -5.25
C LEU A 72 2.26 6.69 -6.12
N LEU A 73 1.80 6.72 -7.38
CA LEU A 73 2.09 7.83 -8.30
C LEU A 73 1.57 9.17 -7.76
N LYS A 74 0.33 9.19 -7.25
CA LYS A 74 -0.28 10.40 -6.70
C LYS A 74 0.47 10.94 -5.48
N ILE A 75 0.88 10.05 -4.58
CA ILE A 75 1.57 10.46 -3.34
C ILE A 75 3.01 10.89 -3.63
N ARG A 76 3.73 10.19 -4.52
CA ARG A 76 5.06 10.64 -4.96
C ARG A 76 5.01 12.02 -5.61
N ALA A 77 3.99 12.29 -6.45
CA ALA A 77 3.78 13.61 -7.04
C ALA A 77 3.47 14.70 -6.01
N SER A 78 2.85 14.37 -4.86
CA SER A 78 2.63 15.33 -3.77
C SER A 78 3.85 15.60 -2.89
N LEU A 79 4.90 14.78 -3.02
CA LEU A 79 6.19 14.95 -2.34
C LEU A 79 7.24 15.66 -3.20
N SER A 80 6.91 15.92 -4.47
CA SER A 80 7.76 16.59 -5.46
C SER A 80 7.53 18.10 -5.44
#